data_AF-A0A8S2TFQ1-F1
#
_entry.id   AF-A0A8S2TFQ1-F1
#
_cell.length_a   1.000
_cell.length_b   1.000
_cell.length_c   1.000
_cell.angle_alpha   90.00
_cell.angle_beta   90.00
_cell.angle_gamma   90.00
#
_symmetry.space_group_name_H-M   'P 1'
#
loop_
_entity.id
_entity.type
_entity.pdbx_description
1 polymer ?
#
loop_
_entity_poly.entity_id
_entity_poly.type
_entity_poly.pdbx_seq_one_letter_code
_entity_poly.pdbx_strand_id
1 'polypeptide(L)'
;MTFALFCTNMLYHPPGSEGGSDDDIFGGQFCEISKSKKKKKKKKSRGKQSTNADHPYFNSMESFEPAEVLLKQCEPLVPTPLEKTKYVFVDTVDEMKDMINHIENQQELAIDCEGHTYHSYEGITCLLQISFRTNDFIVDTLVLRRELHS
;
A
#
# COMPACT_ATOMS: atom_id res chain seq x y z
N MET A 1 -1.84 -23.20 15.14
CA MET A 1 -2.53 -22.06 15.78
C MET A 1 -1.54 -20.90 15.77
N THR A 2 -1.71 -19.71 15.19
CA THR A 2 -2.70 -19.10 14.29
C THR A 2 -2.00 -17.80 13.86
N PHE A 3 -1.39 -17.73 12.68
CA PHE A 3 -1.04 -16.44 12.05
C PHE A 3 -2.15 -16.10 11.07
N ALA A 4 -3.33 -15.87 11.65
CA ALA A 4 -4.55 -15.46 11.00
C ALA A 4 -5.46 -14.92 12.10
N LEU A 5 -5.09 -13.79 12.72
CA LEU A 5 -6.01 -12.82 13.34
C LEU A 5 -5.24 -11.67 14.00
N PHE A 6 -5.21 -10.53 13.30
CA PHE A 6 -5.26 -9.15 13.81
C PHE A 6 -5.60 -8.35 12.53
N CYS A 7 -6.80 -7.81 12.28
CA CYS A 7 -8.01 -7.61 13.07
C CYS A 7 -9.26 -7.74 12.17
N THR A 8 -10.24 -8.53 12.58
CA THR A 8 -11.64 -8.39 12.16
C THR A 8 -12.39 -7.49 13.14
N ASN A 9 -12.97 -6.38 12.66
CA ASN A 9 -14.32 -5.86 12.97
C ASN A 9 -14.41 -4.33 12.82
N MET A 10 -14.91 -3.87 11.67
CA MET A 10 -15.81 -2.72 11.62
C MET A 10 -17.14 -3.25 11.09
N LEU A 11 -17.96 -3.77 12.00
CA LEU A 11 -19.32 -4.20 11.73
C LEU A 11 -20.16 -2.93 11.55
N TYR A 12 -20.19 -2.41 10.32
CA TYR A 12 -21.02 -1.26 9.97
C TYR A 12 -22.48 -1.71 9.86
N HIS A 13 -23.33 -1.22 10.76
CA HIS A 13 -24.77 -1.28 10.59
C HIS A 13 -25.21 -0.17 9.63
N PRO A 14 -25.84 -0.48 8.48
CA PRO A 14 -26.36 0.55 7.60
C PRO A 14 -27.58 1.24 8.22
N PRO A 15 -27.65 2.58 8.27
CA PRO A 15 -28.90 3.28 8.50
C PRO A 15 -29.84 3.10 7.31
N GLY A 16 -31.12 2.93 7.61
CA GLY A 16 -32.20 2.67 6.67
C GLY A 16 -32.40 3.76 5.61
N SER A 17 -33.09 3.34 4.55
CA SER A 17 -33.52 4.09 3.38
C SER A 17 -34.18 5.44 3.71
N GLU A 18 -33.67 6.54 3.16
CA GLU A 18 -34.45 7.63 2.55
C GLU A 18 -33.66 8.23 1.38
N GLY A 19 -34.34 8.44 0.26
CA GLY A 19 -33.76 8.95 -0.98
C GLY A 19 -33.53 10.47 -0.94
N GLY A 20 -32.53 10.91 -1.71
CA GLY A 20 -32.27 12.31 -1.95
C GLY A 20 -31.09 12.45 -2.91
N SER A 21 -31.39 12.81 -4.15
CA SER A 21 -30.43 13.20 -5.18
C SER A 21 -29.75 14.50 -4.79
N ASP A 22 -28.44 14.49 -4.57
CA ASP A 22 -27.59 15.67 -4.66
C ASP A 22 -26.20 15.22 -5.13
N ASP A 23 -26.05 15.22 -6.46
CA ASP A 23 -24.80 14.97 -7.16
C ASP A 23 -23.81 16.15 -6.95
N ASP A 24 -22.53 15.79 -6.79
CA ASP A 24 -21.34 16.55 -7.20
C ASP A 24 -20.94 17.84 -6.45
N ILE A 25 -20.20 17.70 -5.34
CA ILE A 25 -19.29 18.77 -4.84
C ILE A 25 -17.83 18.34 -4.58
N PHE A 26 -17.48 17.03 -4.54
CA PHE A 26 -16.10 16.59 -4.23
C PHE A 26 -15.43 15.67 -5.28
N GLY A 27 -15.88 15.70 -6.54
CA GLY A 27 -15.30 14.90 -7.65
C GLY A 27 -14.02 15.49 -8.25
N GLY A 28 -12.96 15.67 -7.46
CA GLY A 28 -11.63 15.95 -8.00
C GLY A 28 -11.05 14.70 -8.68
N GLN A 29 -10.51 14.82 -9.89
CA GLN A 29 -9.77 13.72 -10.51
C GLN A 29 -8.54 13.39 -9.64
N PHE A 30 -8.46 12.16 -9.12
CA PHE A 30 -7.30 11.69 -8.36
C PHE A 30 -6.04 11.89 -9.21
N CYS A 31 -5.13 12.77 -8.75
CA CYS A 31 -3.85 12.94 -9.41
C CYS A 31 -2.89 11.93 -8.82
N GLU A 32 -2.46 10.97 -9.63
CA GLU A 32 -1.46 10.00 -9.22
C GLU A 32 -0.16 10.67 -8.79
N ILE A 33 0.44 10.08 -7.76
CA ILE A 33 1.59 10.62 -7.05
C ILE A 33 2.92 10.17 -7.67
N SER A 34 2.93 9.23 -8.63
CA SER A 34 4.16 8.69 -9.22
C SER A 34 5.01 9.79 -9.91
N LYS A 35 6.12 10.18 -9.30
CA LYS A 35 7.09 11.13 -9.86
C LYS A 35 8.23 10.40 -10.58
N SER A 36 7.97 9.82 -11.75
CA SER A 36 9.07 9.33 -12.61
C SER A 36 8.84 9.43 -14.12
N LYS A 37 7.82 10.15 -14.60
CA LYS A 37 7.66 10.40 -16.05
C LYS A 37 7.48 11.89 -16.34
N LYS A 38 8.42 12.47 -17.11
CA LYS A 38 8.39 13.87 -17.61
C LYS A 38 6.98 14.21 -18.13
N LYS A 39 6.25 15.12 -17.44
CA LYS A 39 4.95 15.64 -17.88
C LYS A 39 5.11 16.37 -19.23
N LYS A 40 4.61 15.77 -20.32
CA LYS A 40 4.20 16.57 -21.50
C LYS A 40 2.95 17.37 -21.10
N LYS A 41 2.95 18.69 -21.30
CA LYS A 41 1.79 19.59 -21.07
C LYS A 41 0.56 19.06 -21.83
N LYS A 42 -0.39 18.43 -21.13
CA LYS A 42 -1.69 18.01 -21.69
C LYS A 42 -2.65 19.20 -21.58
N LYS A 43 -3.14 19.71 -22.72
CA LYS A 43 -4.17 20.76 -22.77
C LYS A 43 -5.46 20.23 -22.11
N LYS A 44 -6.13 21.08 -21.33
CA LYS A 44 -7.36 20.79 -20.60
C LYS A 44 -8.51 20.57 -21.60
N SER A 45 -8.98 19.33 -21.75
CA SER A 45 -10.22 19.00 -22.47
C SER A 45 -11.21 18.39 -21.49
N ARG A 46 -12.47 18.85 -21.55
CA ARG A 46 -13.60 18.43 -20.69
C ARG A 46 -13.84 16.91 -20.76
N GLY A 47 -14.13 16.33 -19.59
CA GLY A 47 -14.86 15.07 -19.38
C GLY A 47 -14.36 13.86 -20.17
N LYS A 48 -13.25 13.26 -19.75
CA LYS A 48 -12.88 11.91 -20.19
C LYS A 48 -12.88 11.01 -18.97
N GLN A 49 -13.77 10.00 -18.95
CA GLN A 49 -13.71 8.92 -17.97
C GLN A 49 -12.30 8.30 -18.01
N SER A 50 -11.69 8.13 -16.85
CA SER A 50 -10.39 7.49 -16.73
C SER A 50 -10.51 6.05 -17.20
N THR A 51 -9.69 5.65 -18.17
CA THR A 51 -9.61 4.24 -18.59
C THR A 51 -8.53 3.54 -17.76
N ASN A 52 -8.57 2.21 -17.63
CA ASN A 52 -7.52 1.47 -16.90
C ASN A 52 -6.09 1.78 -17.40
N ALA A 53 -5.96 2.19 -18.67
CA ALA A 53 -4.70 2.62 -19.27
C ALA A 53 -4.13 3.94 -18.69
N ASP A 54 -4.88 4.66 -17.86
CA ASP A 54 -4.40 5.85 -17.16
C ASP A 54 -3.52 5.49 -15.93
N HIS A 55 -3.53 4.25 -15.43
CA HIS A 55 -2.71 3.81 -14.29
C HIS A 55 -1.21 3.74 -14.64
N PRO A 56 -0.27 4.23 -13.80
CA PRO A 56 1.10 4.50 -14.23
C PRO A 56 1.92 3.22 -14.40
N TYR A 57 1.48 2.15 -13.73
CA TYR A 57 2.01 0.79 -13.81
C TYR A 57 1.17 -0.13 -14.70
N PHE A 58 0.14 0.35 -15.39
CA PHE A 58 -0.74 -0.50 -16.22
C PHE A 58 0.05 -1.41 -17.16
N ASN A 59 0.94 -0.82 -17.97
CA ASN A 59 1.78 -1.59 -18.90
C ASN A 59 2.71 -2.58 -18.18
N SER A 60 3.23 -2.21 -17.01
CA SER A 60 4.13 -3.06 -16.22
C SER A 60 3.39 -4.26 -15.65
N MET A 61 2.14 -4.08 -15.23
CA MET A 61 1.26 -5.15 -14.74
C MET A 61 0.83 -6.07 -15.89
N GLU A 62 0.45 -5.51 -17.03
CA GLU A 62 0.01 -6.28 -18.21
C GLU A 62 1.12 -7.17 -18.77
N SER A 63 2.38 -6.71 -18.72
CA SER A 63 3.54 -7.48 -19.19
C SER A 63 4.28 -8.21 -18.07
N PHE A 64 3.73 -8.29 -16.86
CA PHE A 64 4.41 -8.91 -15.73
C PHE A 64 4.39 -10.43 -15.86
N GLU A 65 5.58 -11.03 -15.92
CA GLU A 65 5.77 -12.48 -15.87
C GLU A 65 6.49 -12.83 -14.56
N PRO A 66 5.89 -13.63 -13.67
CA PRO A 66 6.51 -14.01 -12.41
C PRO A 66 7.73 -14.91 -12.66
N ALA A 67 8.75 -14.81 -11.80
CA ALA A 67 9.90 -15.69 -11.86
C ALA A 67 9.46 -17.17 -11.70
N GLU A 68 10.04 -18.08 -12.49
CA GLU A 68 9.66 -19.50 -12.49
C GLU A 68 9.69 -20.16 -11.10
N VAL A 69 10.58 -19.68 -10.22
CA VAL A 69 10.68 -20.17 -8.84
C VAL A 69 9.39 -19.97 -8.04
N LEU A 70 8.64 -18.90 -8.31
CA LEU A 70 7.38 -18.58 -7.65
C LEU A 70 6.22 -19.47 -8.13
N LEU A 71 6.37 -20.12 -9.29
CA LEU A 71 5.35 -20.99 -9.88
C LEU A 71 5.54 -22.47 -9.48
N LYS A 72 6.69 -22.81 -8.91
CA LYS A 72 6.99 -24.18 -8.46
C LYS A 72 6.39 -24.40 -7.07
N GLN A 73 5.83 -25.58 -6.85
CA GLN A 73 5.45 -25.99 -5.50
C GLN A 73 6.69 -26.02 -4.61
N CYS A 74 6.56 -25.44 -3.42
CA CYS A 74 7.56 -25.47 -2.37
C CYS A 74 6.92 -25.86 -1.04
N GLU A 75 7.72 -26.37 -0.13
CA GLU A 75 7.27 -26.65 1.23
C GLU A 75 7.07 -25.33 1.99
N PRO A 76 5.89 -25.07 2.58
CA PRO A 76 5.66 -23.85 3.34
C PRO A 76 6.62 -23.72 4.52
N LEU A 77 7.38 -22.62 4.56
CA LEU A 77 8.23 -22.31 5.69
C LEU A 77 7.41 -21.74 6.85
N VAL A 78 7.52 -22.36 8.02
CA VAL A 78 6.85 -21.92 9.25
C VAL A 78 7.46 -20.58 9.71
N PRO A 79 6.64 -19.56 10.01
CA PRO A 79 7.13 -18.30 10.56
C PRO A 79 7.86 -18.49 11.90
N THR A 80 8.86 -17.65 12.14
CA THR A 80 9.52 -17.57 13.45
C THR A 80 8.51 -17.13 14.52
N PRO A 81 8.52 -17.72 15.74
CA PRO A 81 7.68 -17.25 16.84
C PRO A 81 7.93 -15.78 17.13
N LEU A 82 6.88 -15.02 17.45
CA LEU A 82 6.93 -13.57 17.63
C LEU A 82 7.99 -13.15 18.66
N GLU A 83 8.17 -13.93 19.72
CA GLU A 83 9.14 -13.65 20.79
C GLU A 83 10.60 -13.71 20.30
N LYS A 84 10.83 -14.38 19.16
CA LYS A 84 12.16 -14.55 18.54
C LYS A 84 12.31 -13.72 17.27
N THR A 85 11.23 -13.17 16.74
CA THR A 85 11.27 -12.36 15.54
C THR A 85 11.79 -10.97 15.88
N LYS A 86 12.85 -10.57 15.20
CA LYS A 86 13.41 -9.22 15.35
C LYS A 86 12.54 -8.26 14.55
N TYR A 87 12.23 -7.10 15.13
CA TYR A 87 11.61 -6.01 14.38
C TYR A 87 12.43 -4.73 14.52
N VAL A 88 12.30 -3.86 13.52
CA VAL A 88 12.85 -2.51 13.51
C VAL A 88 11.69 -1.54 13.34
N PHE A 89 11.59 -0.57 14.24
CA PHE A 89 10.68 0.56 14.06
C PHE A 89 11.38 1.62 13.20
N VAL A 90 10.69 2.14 12.20
CA VAL A 90 11.24 3.06 11.20
C VAL A 90 10.41 4.33 11.22
N ASP A 91 10.96 5.40 11.81
CA ASP A 91 10.34 6.73 11.85
C ASP A 91 11.27 7.84 11.34
N THR A 92 12.52 7.51 11.01
CA THR A 92 13.48 8.43 10.41
C THR A 92 13.79 8.10 8.95
N VAL A 93 14.23 9.13 8.21
CA VAL A 93 14.63 9.01 6.81
C VAL A 93 15.82 8.06 6.64
N ASP A 94 16.76 8.04 7.59
CA ASP A 94 17.95 7.21 7.49
C ASP A 94 17.64 5.74 7.77
N GLU A 95 16.79 5.43 8.77
CA GLU A 95 16.26 4.08 8.97
C GLU A 95 15.45 3.60 7.76
N MET A 96 14.69 4.49 7.12
CA MET A 96 13.97 4.17 5.89
C MET A 96 14.92 3.80 4.75
N LYS A 97 16.05 4.51 4.59
CA LYS A 97 17.08 4.14 3.60
C LYS A 97 17.71 2.80 3.92
N ASP A 98 17.99 2.53 5.18
CA ASP A 98 18.55 1.24 5.61
C ASP A 98 17.57 0.09 5.32
N MET A 99 16.28 0.31 5.55
CA MET A 99 15.21 -0.61 5.18
C MET A 99 15.15 -0.84 3.65
N ILE A 100 15.28 0.22 2.83
CA ILE A 100 15.31 0.10 1.36
C ILE A 100 16.52 -0.71 0.91
N ASN A 101 17.71 -0.42 1.43
CA ASN A 101 18.92 -1.19 1.14
C ASN A 101 18.77 -2.67 1.54
N HIS A 102 18.05 -2.94 2.63
CA HIS A 102 17.72 -4.30 3.02
C HIS A 102 16.81 -4.97 1.99
N ILE A 103 15.74 -4.30 1.53
CA ILE A 103 14.77 -4.81 0.53
C ILE A 103 15.46 -5.23 -0.77
N GLU A 104 16.43 -4.45 -1.26
CA GLU A 104 17.12 -4.71 -2.54
C GLU A 104 17.80 -6.09 -2.63
N ASN A 105 18.11 -6.70 -1.48
CA ASN A 105 18.81 -7.98 -1.40
C ASN A 105 17.89 -9.16 -1.04
N GLN A 106 16.57 -8.96 -1.00
CA GLN A 106 15.61 -9.98 -0.58
C GLN A 106 14.88 -10.56 -1.79
N GLN A 107 14.56 -11.85 -1.72
CA GLN A 107 13.85 -12.56 -2.79
C GLN A 107 12.33 -12.42 -2.68
N GLU A 108 11.83 -12.26 -1.46
CA GLU A 108 10.41 -12.17 -1.15
C GLU A 108 10.22 -11.35 0.12
N LEU A 109 9.04 -10.75 0.23
CA LEU A 109 8.60 -9.97 1.37
C LEU A 109 7.09 -10.05 1.48
N ALA A 110 6.58 -9.80 2.68
CA ALA A 110 5.16 -9.57 2.92
C ALA A 110 4.94 -8.09 3.29
N ILE A 111 3.83 -7.51 2.83
CA ILE A 111 3.44 -6.12 3.10
C ILE A 111 2.02 -6.11 3.66
N ASP A 112 1.80 -5.35 4.72
CA ASP A 112 0.49 -5.02 5.25
C ASP A 112 0.42 -3.53 5.63
N CYS A 113 -0.79 -2.96 5.69
CA CYS A 113 -1.01 -1.54 5.96
C CYS A 113 -2.20 -1.32 6.90
N GLU A 114 -2.06 -0.39 7.84
CA GLU A 114 -3.16 0.03 8.71
C GLU A 114 -3.78 1.36 8.23
N GLY A 115 -5.07 1.33 7.94
CA GLY A 115 -5.85 2.49 7.50
C GLY A 115 -6.69 3.11 8.62
N HIS A 116 -6.76 4.44 8.67
CA HIS A 116 -7.64 5.18 9.57
C HIS A 116 -8.59 6.10 8.78
N THR A 117 -9.89 5.93 9.00
CA THR A 117 -10.96 6.68 8.30
C THR A 117 -11.87 7.47 9.23
N TYR A 118 -11.82 7.26 10.55
CA TYR A 118 -12.75 7.93 11.48
C TYR A 118 -12.52 9.45 11.56
N HIS A 119 -11.26 9.88 11.58
CA HIS A 119 -10.86 11.30 11.58
C HIS A 119 -10.19 11.75 10.27
N SER A 120 -10.42 11.05 9.16
CA SER A 120 -9.90 11.43 7.84
C SER A 120 -10.95 11.19 6.76
N TYR A 121 -11.28 12.22 5.98
CA TYR A 121 -12.30 12.15 4.93
C TYR A 121 -11.94 11.14 3.82
N GLU A 122 -10.69 11.15 3.36
CA GLU A 122 -10.20 10.22 2.31
C GLU A 122 -9.53 8.96 2.90
N GLY A 123 -9.46 8.87 4.24
CA GLY A 123 -8.60 7.90 4.92
C GLY A 123 -7.12 8.27 4.87
N ILE A 124 -6.35 7.76 5.82
CA ILE A 124 -4.88 7.83 5.83
C ILE A 124 -4.30 6.49 6.23
N THR A 125 -3.19 6.10 5.60
CA THR A 125 -2.36 4.99 6.09
C THR A 125 -1.54 5.49 7.26
N CYS A 126 -1.64 4.80 8.40
CA CYS A 126 -0.97 5.17 9.65
C CYS A 126 0.23 4.28 9.96
N LEU A 127 0.24 3.07 9.43
CA LEU A 127 1.32 2.10 9.63
C LEU A 127 1.50 1.28 8.35
N LEU A 128 2.75 0.94 8.07
CA LEU A 128 3.14 -0.02 7.04
C LEU A 128 4.02 -1.09 7.71
N GLN A 129 3.62 -2.34 7.56
CA GLN A 129 4.34 -3.50 8.10
C GLN A 129 4.99 -4.24 6.94
N ILE A 130 6.30 -4.49 7.04
CA ILE A 130 7.04 -5.25 6.04
C ILE A 130 7.75 -6.42 6.73
N SER A 131 7.46 -7.65 6.31
CA SER A 131 8.04 -8.85 6.91
C SER A 131 8.93 -9.59 5.92
N PHE A 132 10.09 -10.01 6.40
CA PHE A 132 11.01 -10.91 5.74
C PHE A 132 11.12 -12.22 6.52
N ARG A 133 11.88 -13.17 6.01
CA ARG A 133 12.15 -14.42 6.75
C ARG A 133 12.97 -14.20 8.02
N THR A 134 13.74 -13.12 8.07
CA THR A 134 14.71 -12.85 9.15
C THR A 134 14.27 -11.77 10.13
N ASN A 135 13.42 -10.83 9.71
CA ASN A 135 13.06 -9.66 10.49
C ASN A 135 11.82 -8.96 9.92
N ASP A 136 11.23 -8.12 10.75
CA ASP A 136 10.11 -7.25 10.40
C ASP A 136 10.53 -5.78 10.46
N PHE A 137 9.85 -4.94 9.69
CA PHE A 137 9.87 -3.49 9.80
C PHE A 137 8.47 -2.99 10.10
N ILE A 138 8.38 -2.08 11.06
CA ILE A 138 7.17 -1.34 11.39
C ILE A 138 7.44 0.12 11.05
N VAL A 139 6.81 0.62 10.00
CA VAL A 139 7.10 1.93 9.42
C VAL A 139 6.00 2.91 9.82
N ASP A 140 6.40 4.03 10.43
CA ASP A 140 5.51 5.15 10.71
C ASP A 140 5.25 5.95 9.42
N THR A 141 4.11 5.68 8.78
CA THR A 141 3.73 6.34 7.53
C THR A 141 3.19 7.75 7.74
N LEU A 142 2.93 8.17 8.98
CA LEU A 142 2.52 9.54 9.28
C LEU A 142 3.74 10.47 9.31
N VAL A 143 4.80 10.04 10.00
CA VAL A 143 6.06 10.78 10.08
C VAL A 143 6.76 10.80 8.71
N LEU A 144 6.85 9.65 8.05
CA LEU A 144 7.56 9.48 6.77
C LEU A 144 6.67 9.72 5.55
N ARG A 145 5.52 10.38 5.74
CA ARG A 145 4.51 10.53 4.69
C ARG A 145 5.06 11.17 3.43
N ARG A 146 5.95 12.17 3.54
CA ARG A 146 6.44 12.93 2.37
C ARG A 146 7.45 12.14 1.57
N GLU A 147 8.22 11.32 2.25
CA GLU A 147 9.33 10.51 1.78
C GLU A 147 8.80 9.26 1.06
N LEU A 148 7.77 8.61 1.60
CA LEU A 148 7.06 7.52 0.92
C LEU A 148 6.28 7.99 -0.31
N HIS A 149 5.99 9.30 -0.40
CA HIS A 149 5.31 9.94 -1.53
C HIS A 149 6.26 10.54 -2.58
N SER A 150 7.58 10.58 -2.33
CA SER A 150 8.54 11.37 -3.13
C SER A 150 9.08 10.63 -4.33
#